data_AF-W7IE83-F1
#
_entry.id   AF-W7IE83-F1
#
_cell.length_a   1.000
_cell.length_b   1.000
_cell.length_c   1.000
_cell.angle_alpha   90.00
_cell.angle_beta   90.00
_cell.angle_gamma   90.00
#
_symmetry.space_group_name_H-M   'P 1'
#
loop_
_entity.id
_entity.type
_entity.pdbx_description
1 polymer ?
#
loop_
_entity_poly.entity_id
_entity_poly.type
_entity_poly.pdbx_seq_one_letter_code
_entity_poly.pdbx_strand_id
1 'polypeptide(L)' 'MSGFVFRKNNVMEWQRLHQRHDGVRTWAKGPRSKLMIYPYFVILGAGFVGSMYGMGRAIFGKKTWW' A
#
# COMPACT_ATOMS: atom_id res chain seq x y z
N MET A 1 26.74 -11.16 11.99
CA MET A 1 25.89 -10.51 13.03
C MET A 1 26.27 -9.06 13.36
N SER A 2 27.25 -8.41 12.69
CA SER A 2 27.66 -7.03 13.04
C SER A 2 26.68 -5.92 12.61
N GLY A 3 25.76 -6.20 11.69
CA GLY A 3 24.84 -5.19 11.12
C GLY A 3 23.73 -4.69 12.07
N PHE A 4 23.37 -5.46 13.11
CA PHE A 4 22.37 -5.03 14.10
C PHE A 4 23.00 -4.29 15.29
N VAL A 5 24.24 -4.62 15.65
CA VAL A 5 24.91 -4.08 16.86
C VAL A 5 25.46 -2.68 16.64
N PHE A 6 25.93 -2.35 15.42
CA PHE A 6 26.51 -1.04 15.10
C PHE A 6 25.62 -0.12 14.25
N ARG A 7 24.32 -0.43 14.13
CA ARG A 7 23.39 0.43 13.38
C ARG A 7 23.08 1.69 14.18
N LYS A 8 23.21 2.85 13.54
CA LYS A 8 22.80 4.14 14.13
C LYS A 8 21.33 4.07 14.57
N ASN A 9 21.07 4.44 15.82
CA ASN A 9 19.71 4.59 16.32
C ASN A 9 19.03 5.81 15.66
N ASN A 10 17.98 5.54 14.89
CA ASN A 10 17.16 6.54 14.20
C ASN A 10 15.73 6.64 14.78
N VAL A 11 15.48 6.12 15.98
CA VAL A 11 14.16 6.16 16.65
C VAL A 11 13.63 7.60 16.78
N MET A 12 14.45 8.55 17.24
CA MET A 12 14.03 9.94 17.42
C MET A 12 13.64 10.61 16.09
N GLU A 13 14.33 10.26 15.00
CA GLU A 13 14.02 10.75 13.65
C GLU A 13 12.64 10.26 13.20
N TRP A 14 12.37 8.97 13.37
CA TRP A 14 11.07 8.39 13.05
C TRP A 14 9.95 8.89 13.97
N GLN A 15 10.21 9.10 15.25
CA GLN A 15 9.24 9.69 16.19
C GLN A 15 8.85 11.10 15.74
N ARG A 16 9.83 11.95 15.41
CA ARG A 16 9.57 13.31 14.89
C ARG A 16 8.73 13.27 13.61
N LEU A 17 9.02 12.36 12.68
CA LEU A 17 8.26 12.20 11.44
C LEU A 17 6.80 11.78 11.70
N HIS A 18 6.57 10.84 12.61
CA HIS A 18 5.23 10.31 12.88
C HIS A 18 4.39 11.19 13.80
N GLN A 19 5.02 11.93 14.72
CA GLN A 19 4.37 12.85 15.64
C GLN A 19 4.10 14.23 15.03
N ARG A 20 4.63 14.54 13.83
CA ARG A 20 4.33 15.79 13.14
C ARG A 20 2.83 15.90 12.82
N HIS A 21 2.22 17.02 13.20
CA HIS A 21 0.77 17.31 13.06
C HIS A 21 0.41 17.83 11.65
N ASP A 22 0.78 17.08 10.60
CA ASP A 22 0.58 17.50 9.21
C ASP A 22 -0.80 17.14 8.64
N GLY A 23 -1.69 16.54 9.45
CA GLY A 23 -2.95 15.96 8.98
C GLY A 23 -2.81 14.71 8.10
N VAL A 24 -1.58 14.30 7.75
CA VAL A 24 -1.32 13.11 6.93
C VAL A 24 -1.53 11.82 7.73
N ARG A 25 -2.18 10.83 7.11
CA ARG A 25 -2.37 9.49 7.69
C ARG A 25 -1.03 8.81 7.97
N THR A 26 -0.96 8.04 9.06
CA THR A 26 0.26 7.36 9.52
C THR A 26 0.97 6.57 8.42
N TRP A 27 0.21 5.85 7.60
CA TRP A 27 0.76 5.01 6.52
C TRP A 27 1.40 5.82 5.37
N ALA A 28 1.05 7.10 5.20
CA ALA A 28 1.55 7.97 4.13
C ALA A 28 2.71 8.91 4.56
N LYS A 29 3.19 8.82 5.81
CA LYS A 29 4.21 9.73 6.34
C LYS A 29 5.64 9.40 5.89
N GLY A 30 5.92 8.13 5.58
CA GLY A 30 7.27 7.68 5.25
C GLY A 30 7.79 8.15 3.88
N PRO A 31 9.10 8.30 3.66
CA PRO A 31 9.66 8.69 2.36
C PRO A 31 9.40 7.65 1.26
N ARG A 32 9.37 6.37 1.62
CA ARG A 32 9.03 5.26 0.72
C ARG A 32 7.53 4.94 0.69
N SER A 33 6.72 5.61 1.50
CA SER A 33 5.30 5.27 1.63
C SER A 33 4.59 5.37 0.28
N LYS A 34 4.76 6.48 -0.44
CA LYS A 34 4.16 6.71 -1.76
C LYS A 34 4.49 5.60 -2.75
N LEU A 35 5.75 5.18 -2.79
CA LEU A 35 6.22 4.10 -3.66
C LEU A 35 5.59 2.75 -3.32
N MET A 36 5.18 2.51 -2.08
CA MET A 36 4.50 1.26 -1.68
C MET A 36 2.98 1.37 -1.84
N ILE A 37 2.41 2.52 -1.54
CA ILE A 37 0.98 2.79 -1.53
C ILE A 37 0.40 2.82 -2.96
N TYR A 38 1.07 3.49 -3.90
CA TYR A 38 0.57 3.59 -5.26
C TYR A 38 0.40 2.23 -5.95
N PRO A 39 1.40 1.33 -5.99
CA PRO A 39 1.20 0.01 -6.59
C PRO A 39 0.16 -0.81 -5.83
N TYR A 40 0.07 -0.69 -4.50
CA TYR A 40 -0.96 -1.36 -3.72
C TYR A 40 -2.37 -0.97 -4.18
N PHE A 41 -2.64 0.33 -4.34
CA PHE A 41 -3.95 0.80 -4.82
C PHE A 41 -4.22 0.42 -6.27
N VAL A 42 -3.21 0.37 -7.13
CA VAL A 42 -3.37 -0.09 -8.52
C VAL A 42 -3.79 -1.56 -8.55
N ILE A 43 -3.10 -2.43 -7.80
CA ILE A 43 -3.42 -3.86 -7.75
C ILE A 43 -4.80 -4.10 -7.15
N LEU A 44 -5.12 -3.39 -6.06
CA LEU A 44 -6.42 -3.50 -5.40
C LEU A 44 -7.55 -3.05 -6.33
N GLY A 45 -7.39 -1.90 -7.00
CA GLY A 45 -8.37 -1.38 -7.94
C GLY A 45 -8.56 -2.29 -9.16
N ALA A 46 -7.47 -2.79 -9.74
CA ALA A 46 -7.52 -3.72 -10.86
C ALA A 46 -8.23 -5.03 -10.48
N GLY A 47 -7.91 -5.59 -9.31
CA GLY A 47 -8.58 -6.80 -8.80
C GLY A 47 -10.06 -6.59 -8.53
N PHE A 48 -10.45 -5.43 -7.99
CA PHE A 48 -11.85 -5.09 -7.76
C PHE A 48 -12.63 -4.94 -9.07
N VAL A 49 -12.10 -4.19 -10.04
CA VAL A 49 -12.74 -4.03 -11.36
C VAL A 49 -12.85 -5.38 -12.08
N GLY A 50 -11.79 -6.19 -12.02
CA GLY A 50 -11.78 -7.53 -12.61
C GLY A 50 -12.83 -8.47 -11.97
N SER A 51 -13.01 -8.42 -10.65
CA SER A 51 -14.01 -9.24 -9.97
C SER A 51 -15.44 -8.80 -10.27
N MET A 52 -15.71 -7.49 -10.31
CA MET A 52 -17.01 -6.95 -10.71
C MET A 52 -17.34 -7.28 -12.17
N TYR A 53 -16.35 -7.19 -13.07
CA TYR A 53 -16.51 -7.61 -14.47
C TYR A 53 -16.83 -9.11 -14.58
N GLY A 54 -16.07 -9.97 -13.91
CA GLY A 54 -16.32 -11.41 -13.87
C GLY A 54 -17.70 -11.77 -13.30
N MET A 55 -18.11 -11.08 -12.23
CA MET A 55 -19.45 -11.22 -11.65
C MET A 55 -20.55 -10.85 -12.65
N GLY A 56 -20.42 -9.69 -13.31
CA GLY A 56 -21.39 -9.26 -14.33
C GLY A 56 -21.50 -10.25 -15.48
N ARG A 57 -20.37 -10.78 -15.96
CA ARG A 57 -20.32 -11.81 -17.00
C ARG A 57 -20.98 -13.12 -16.54
N ALA A 58 -20.77 -13.52 -15.29
CA ALA A 58 -21.38 -14.71 -14.71
C ALA A 58 -22.91 -14.61 -14.64
N ILE A 59 -23.46 -13.43 -14.33
CA ILE A 59 -24.92 -13.16 -14.38
C ILE A 59 -25.47 -13.41 -15.79
N PHE A 60 -24.74 -12.99 -16.82
CA PHE A 60 -25.09 -13.24 -18.23
C PHE A 60 -24.72 -14.65 -18.73
N GLY A 61 -24.33 -15.57 -17.84
CA GLY A 61 -23.99 -16.96 -18.18
C GLY A 61 -22.66 -17.15 -18.90
N LYS A 62 -21.83 -16.10 -19.03
CA LYS A 62 -20.51 -16.15 -19.66
C LYS A 62 -19.48 -16.65 -18.63
N LYS A 63 -18.89 -17.83 -18.86
CA LYS A 63 -17.90 -18.45 -17.94
C LYS A 63 -16.44 -18.12 -18.26
N THR A 64 -16.19 -17.50 -19.42
CA THR A 64 -14.86 -17.09 -19.89
C THR A 64 -14.72 -15.57 -19.86
N TRP A 65 -13.47 -15.11 -19.86
CA TRP A 65 -13.15 -13.69 -19.90
C TRP A 65 -13.59 -13.02 -21.22
N TRP A 66 -13.59 -13.79 -22.31
CA TRP A 66 -14.12 -13.46 -23.63
C TRP A 66 -15.57 -13.96 -23.81
#